data_AF-A0A8U1EXM6-F1
#
_entry.id   AF-A0A8U1EXM6-F1
#
_cell.length_a   1.000
_cell.length_b   1.000
_cell.length_c   1.000
_cell.angle_alpha   90.00
_cell.angle_beta   90.00
_cell.angle_gamma   90.00
#
_symmetry.space_group_name_H-M   'P 1'
#
loop_
_entity.id
_entity.type
_entity.pdbx_description
1 polymer ?
#
loop_
_entity_poly.entity_id
_entity_poly.type
_entity_poly.pdbx_seq_one_letter_code
_entity_poly.pdbx_strand_id
1 'polypeptide(L)'
;MEMNSSALCALAIVLLAIVDLKLVSAAETGGKSTVPTLQKAGHCPRLLNVVPSHKGCVCDEDCPGDDKCCVFDCGAVCVPPAFTKPGLCPRRLWGSGMCAEFCWNDSDCSNDEKCCHNGCGHECITPYTVKLGRCALPKGTPMCAEYCYHDGQCPEEQKCCRTTCGHACSEPCS
;
A
#
# COMPACT_ATOMS: atom_id res chain seq x y z
N MET A 1 -34.48 -36.01 57.41
CA MET A 1 -35.07 -35.88 56.06
C MET A 1 -34.00 -36.32 55.08
N GLU A 2 -34.03 -37.59 54.71
CA GLU A 2 -33.06 -38.20 53.80
C GLU A 2 -33.34 -37.66 52.39
N MET A 3 -32.45 -36.82 51.87
CA MET A 3 -32.58 -36.33 50.50
C MET A 3 -32.26 -37.49 49.55
N ASN A 4 -33.26 -37.97 48.81
CA ASN A 4 -33.12 -39.14 47.96
C ASN A 4 -31.98 -38.94 46.93
N SER A 5 -31.26 -40.03 46.62
CA SER A 5 -30.10 -40.01 45.71
C SER A 5 -30.43 -39.40 44.33
N SER A 6 -31.69 -39.49 43.91
CA SER A 6 -32.21 -38.88 42.68
C SER A 6 -32.26 -37.34 42.74
N ALA A 7 -32.63 -36.74 43.88
CA ALA A 7 -32.71 -35.28 44.04
C ALA A 7 -31.31 -34.65 44.12
N LEU A 8 -30.35 -35.33 44.75
CA LEU A 8 -28.93 -34.93 44.75
C LEU A 8 -28.35 -34.93 43.33
N CYS A 9 -28.69 -35.95 42.52
CA CYS A 9 -28.24 -36.05 41.15
C CYS A 9 -28.87 -34.95 40.26
N ALA A 10 -30.17 -34.67 40.43
CA ALA A 10 -30.85 -33.61 39.70
C ALA A 10 -30.27 -32.21 40.03
N LEU A 11 -29.98 -31.94 41.31
CA LEU A 11 -29.34 -30.69 41.72
C LEU A 11 -27.93 -30.55 41.16
N ALA A 12 -27.13 -31.62 41.14
CA ALA A 12 -25.80 -31.61 40.54
C ALA A 12 -25.83 -31.33 39.04
N ILE A 13 -26.76 -31.95 38.30
CA ILE A 13 -26.94 -31.72 36.85
C ILE A 13 -27.35 -30.27 36.57
N VAL A 14 -28.27 -29.72 37.37
CA VAL A 14 -28.70 -28.32 37.25
C VAL A 14 -27.55 -27.37 37.53
N LEU A 15 -26.73 -27.63 38.56
CA LEU A 15 -25.58 -26.80 38.89
C LEU A 15 -24.50 -26.86 37.80
N LEU A 16 -24.21 -28.04 37.24
CA LEU A 16 -23.27 -28.18 36.12
C LEU A 16 -23.76 -27.43 34.87
N ALA A 17 -25.04 -27.57 34.52
CA ALA A 17 -25.63 -26.84 33.39
C ALA A 17 -25.60 -25.31 33.58
N ILE A 18 -25.78 -24.82 34.81
CA ILE A 18 -25.67 -23.38 35.12
C ILE A 18 -24.21 -22.90 35.00
N VAL A 19 -23.24 -23.72 35.42
CA VAL A 19 -21.81 -23.41 35.29
C VAL A 19 -21.39 -23.39 33.81
N ASP A 20 -21.85 -24.35 33.01
CA ASP A 20 -21.61 -24.40 31.56
C ASP A 20 -22.22 -23.19 30.84
N LEU A 21 -23.46 -22.80 31.19
CA LEU A 21 -24.13 -21.62 30.63
C LEU A 21 -23.41 -20.31 30.99
N LYS A 22 -22.85 -20.22 32.21
CA LYS A 22 -22.07 -19.06 32.67
C LYS A 22 -20.67 -19.00 32.04
N LEU A 23 -20.06 -20.14 31.73
CA LEU A 23 -18.76 -20.20 31.05
C LEU A 23 -18.88 -19.84 29.56
N VAL A 24 -19.95 -20.31 28.88
CA VAL A 24 -20.25 -19.94 27.49
C VAL A 24 -20.50 -18.43 27.35
N SER A 25 -21.14 -17.80 28.34
CA SER A 25 -21.41 -16.36 28.31
C SER A 25 -20.20 -15.47 28.67
N ALA A 26 -19.07 -16.05 29.07
CA ALA A 26 -17.82 -15.32 29.35
C ALA A 26 -16.76 -15.43 28.23
N ALA A 27 -17.01 -16.22 27.18
CA ALA A 27 -16.02 -16.52 26.13
C ALA A 27 -16.21 -15.72 24.83
N GLU A 28 -17.14 -14.75 24.76
CA GLU A 28 -17.32 -13.89 23.59
C GLU A 28 -16.87 -12.45 23.84
N THR A 29 -15.57 -12.26 24.06
CA THR A 29 -14.87 -11.00 23.73
C THR A 29 -13.76 -11.30 22.73
N GLY A 30 -14.16 -11.87 21.59
CA GLY A 30 -13.35 -12.04 20.41
C GLY A 30 -14.11 -11.55 19.18
N GLY A 31 -14.87 -10.47 19.35
CA GLY A 31 -15.53 -9.80 18.24
C GLY A 31 -14.47 -9.36 17.25
N LYS A 32 -14.32 -10.14 16.16
CA LYS A 32 -13.73 -9.66 14.93
C LYS A 32 -14.66 -8.56 14.44
N SER A 33 -14.43 -7.37 14.98
CA SER A 33 -15.14 -6.15 14.64
C SER A 33 -14.85 -5.86 13.17
N THR A 34 -15.69 -6.39 12.30
CA THR A 34 -15.83 -5.89 10.93
C THR A 34 -16.64 -4.60 11.00
N VAL A 35 -16.16 -3.64 11.80
CA VAL A 35 -16.43 -2.23 11.50
C VAL A 35 -15.63 -1.98 10.22
N PRO A 36 -16.25 -1.47 9.15
CA PRO A 36 -15.49 -0.86 8.09
C PRO A 36 -14.77 0.32 8.75
N THR A 37 -13.52 0.14 9.16
CA THR A 37 -12.66 1.25 9.57
C THR A 37 -12.67 2.20 8.38
N LEU A 38 -13.15 3.41 8.61
CA LEU A 38 -13.19 4.44 7.59
C LEU A 38 -11.75 4.88 7.40
N GLN A 39 -11.01 4.12 6.60
CA GLN A 39 -9.59 4.37 6.37
C GLN A 39 -9.43 5.79 5.87
N LYS A 40 -8.65 6.60 6.59
CA LYS A 40 -8.34 7.95 6.14
C LYS A 40 -7.53 7.89 4.85
N ALA A 41 -7.76 8.86 3.98
CA ALA A 41 -7.12 8.91 2.67
C ALA A 41 -5.58 8.97 2.78
N GLY A 42 -4.91 8.52 1.72
CA GLY A 42 -3.45 8.46 1.67
C GLY A 42 -2.87 7.22 2.37
N HIS A 43 -1.55 7.23 2.52
CA HIS A 43 -0.78 6.10 3.03
C HIS A 43 0.26 6.56 4.05
N CYS A 44 0.76 5.60 4.83
CA CYS A 44 1.82 5.89 5.78
C CYS A 44 3.12 6.24 5.03
N PRO A 45 3.79 7.34 5.38
CA PRO A 45 5.06 7.68 4.76
C PRO A 45 6.09 6.60 5.08
N ARG A 46 6.99 6.31 4.13
CA ARG A 46 8.04 5.29 4.31
C ARG A 46 8.99 5.57 5.48
N LEU A 47 9.20 6.83 5.84
CA LEU A 47 10.05 7.25 6.96
C LEU A 47 9.35 8.31 7.79
N LEU A 48 9.64 8.32 9.09
CA LEU A 48 9.21 9.35 10.02
C LEU A 48 10.13 10.59 9.92
N ASN A 49 9.94 11.40 8.88
CA ASN A 49 10.64 12.68 8.67
C ASN A 49 9.86 13.90 9.17
N VAL A 50 8.62 13.69 9.61
CA VAL A 50 7.72 14.70 10.19
C VAL A 50 7.59 14.51 11.69
N VAL A 51 7.31 15.60 12.41
CA VAL A 51 6.99 15.52 13.84
C VAL A 51 5.61 14.87 13.97
N PRO A 52 5.47 13.72 14.65
CA PRO A 52 4.16 13.11 14.82
C PRO A 52 3.25 13.99 15.69
N SER A 53 1.99 14.10 15.30
CA SER A 53 0.97 14.87 16.02
C SER A 53 0.60 14.21 17.36
N HIS A 54 0.65 12.88 17.43
CA HIS A 54 0.32 12.10 18.63
C HIS A 54 1.17 10.83 18.71
N LYS A 55 1.52 10.41 19.93
CA LYS A 55 2.25 9.17 20.19
C LYS A 55 1.28 8.10 20.68
N GLY A 56 1.34 6.90 20.08
CA GLY A 56 0.41 5.82 20.38
C GLY A 56 -0.91 6.00 19.64
N CYS A 57 -1.28 4.97 18.89
CA CYS A 57 -2.57 4.83 18.21
C CYS A 57 -2.75 3.34 17.85
N VAL A 58 -3.98 2.91 17.64
CA VAL A 58 -4.33 1.56 17.18
C VAL A 58 -4.88 1.62 15.75
N CYS A 59 -5.66 2.64 15.43
CA CYS A 59 -6.19 2.88 14.09
C CYS A 59 -6.23 4.37 13.74
N ASP A 60 -6.52 4.69 12.48
CA ASP A 60 -6.53 6.05 11.95
C ASP A 60 -7.49 6.97 12.72
N GLU A 61 -8.60 6.43 13.23
CA GLU A 61 -9.62 7.15 13.99
C GLU A 61 -9.11 7.69 15.34
N ASP A 62 -8.03 7.13 15.90
CA ASP A 62 -7.40 7.64 17.11
C ASP A 62 -6.62 8.95 16.84
N CYS A 63 -6.29 9.21 15.58
CA CYS A 63 -5.48 10.34 15.16
C CYS A 63 -6.34 11.57 14.84
N PRO A 64 -5.85 12.80 15.12
CA PRO A 64 -6.58 14.02 14.81
C PRO A 64 -6.63 14.30 13.30
N GLY A 65 -7.69 14.96 12.82
CA GLY A 65 -7.81 15.37 11.43
C GLY A 65 -7.67 14.21 10.44
N ASP A 66 -6.86 14.42 9.39
CA ASP A 66 -6.58 13.41 8.36
C ASP A 66 -5.33 12.55 8.67
N ASP A 67 -4.72 12.72 9.84
CA ASP A 67 -3.51 11.98 10.22
C ASP A 67 -3.79 10.48 10.30
N LYS A 68 -2.83 9.69 9.84
CA LYS A 68 -2.90 8.23 9.83
C LYS A 68 -2.12 7.64 10.99
N CYS A 69 -2.60 6.52 11.50
CA CYS A 69 -1.88 5.74 12.50
C CYS A 69 -0.83 4.87 11.80
N CYS A 70 0.45 5.23 11.96
CA CYS A 70 1.55 4.58 11.28
C CYS A 70 2.52 3.96 12.29
N VAL A 71 2.92 2.72 12.01
CA VAL A 71 3.87 1.97 12.83
C VAL A 71 5.28 2.15 12.27
N PHE A 72 6.16 2.77 13.06
CA PHE A 72 7.59 2.86 12.79
C PHE A 72 8.38 2.07 13.85
N ASP A 73 9.70 2.01 13.73
CA ASP A 73 10.57 1.28 14.69
C ASP A 73 10.38 1.73 16.15
N CYS A 74 10.02 3.00 16.36
CA CYS A 74 9.78 3.57 17.69
C CYS A 74 8.32 3.44 18.19
N GLY A 75 7.48 2.66 17.50
CA GLY A 75 6.08 2.42 17.83
C GLY A 75 5.08 3.11 16.89
N ALA A 76 3.80 2.97 17.22
CA ALA A 76 2.70 3.57 16.48
C ALA A 76 2.55 5.06 16.82
N VAL A 77 2.45 5.91 15.80
CA VAL A 77 2.30 7.37 15.94
C VAL A 77 1.36 7.91 14.87
N CYS A 78 0.73 9.05 15.17
CA CYS A 78 -0.11 9.76 14.22
C CYS A 78 0.73 10.72 13.38
N VAL A 79 0.69 10.57 12.06
CA VAL A 79 1.43 11.41 11.11
C VAL A 79 0.54 11.86 9.96
N PRO A 80 0.83 13.02 9.35
CA PRO A 80 0.19 13.44 8.11
C PRO A 80 0.28 12.34 7.03
N PRO A 81 -0.81 12.09 6.28
CA PRO A 81 -0.81 11.10 5.22
C PRO A 81 0.12 11.50 4.08
N ALA A 82 0.83 10.52 3.53
CA ALA A 82 1.50 10.67 2.25
C ALA A 82 0.52 10.36 1.10
N PHE A 83 0.75 10.99 -0.05
CA PHE A 83 -0.06 10.79 -1.25
C PHE A 83 0.82 10.44 -2.45
N THR A 84 0.28 9.63 -3.36
CA THR A 84 0.95 9.30 -4.62
C THR A 84 0.56 10.34 -5.66
N LYS A 85 1.55 10.98 -6.27
CA LYS A 85 1.34 11.89 -7.40
C LYS A 85 1.04 11.10 -8.69
N PRO A 86 0.28 11.67 -9.64
CA PRO A 86 -0.03 11.01 -10.90
C PRO A 86 1.22 10.75 -11.74
N GLY A 87 1.10 9.83 -12.71
CA GLY A 87 2.20 9.42 -13.59
C GLY A 87 3.04 8.26 -13.05
N LEU A 88 3.99 7.80 -13.86
CA LEU A 88 4.85 6.65 -13.58
C LEU A 88 6.32 7.05 -13.53
N CYS A 89 7.06 6.39 -12.66
CA CYS A 89 8.52 6.48 -12.64
C CYS A 89 9.08 5.89 -13.95
N PRO A 90 9.89 6.64 -14.72
CA PRO A 90 10.51 6.11 -15.93
C PRO A 90 11.43 4.95 -15.56
N ARG A 91 11.41 3.91 -16.39
CA ARG A 91 12.33 2.78 -16.27
C ARG A 91 13.72 3.25 -16.69
N ARG A 92 14.55 3.68 -15.73
CA ARG A 92 15.96 3.99 -16.00
C ARG A 92 16.79 2.72 -16.19
N LEU A 93 17.93 2.85 -16.87
CA LEU A 93 19.02 1.89 -16.78
C LEU A 93 19.51 1.91 -15.33
N TRP A 94 19.37 0.81 -14.61
CA TRP A 94 19.68 0.76 -13.17
C TRP A 94 21.14 1.17 -12.93
N GLY A 95 21.36 2.12 -12.00
CA GLY A 95 22.71 2.56 -11.62
C GLY A 95 23.22 3.84 -12.30
N SER A 96 22.44 4.51 -13.14
CA SER A 96 22.76 5.87 -13.58
C SER A 96 22.23 6.89 -12.56
N GLY A 97 23.04 7.24 -11.56
CA GLY A 97 22.67 8.20 -10.53
C GLY A 97 23.56 8.13 -9.30
N MET A 98 23.46 9.11 -8.40
CA MET A 98 24.09 9.02 -7.09
C MET A 98 23.32 8.01 -6.21
N CYS A 99 24.07 7.18 -5.50
CA CYS A 99 23.51 6.25 -4.53
C CYS A 99 23.18 6.97 -3.23
N ALA A 100 22.02 7.65 -3.21
CA ALA A 100 21.58 8.44 -2.08
C ALA A 100 20.04 8.47 -2.01
N GLU A 101 19.54 8.67 -0.81
CA GLU A 101 18.12 8.85 -0.51
C GLU A 101 17.79 10.35 -0.52
N PHE A 102 17.33 10.88 -1.65
CA PHE A 102 16.93 12.29 -1.76
C PHE A 102 15.45 12.52 -1.41
N CYS A 103 14.62 11.48 -1.41
CA CYS A 103 13.20 11.52 -1.10
C CYS A 103 12.72 10.17 -0.56
N TRP A 104 11.56 10.14 0.10
CA TRP A 104 10.92 8.92 0.61
C TRP A 104 9.50 8.74 0.07
N ASN A 105 8.78 9.85 -0.17
CA ASN A 105 7.47 9.88 -0.80
C ASN A 105 7.41 10.94 -1.90
N ASP A 106 6.42 10.84 -2.78
CA ASP A 106 6.19 11.85 -3.83
C ASP A 106 5.96 13.25 -3.24
N SER A 107 5.37 13.33 -2.04
CA SER A 107 5.13 14.57 -1.31
C SER A 107 6.42 15.27 -0.82
N ASP A 108 7.55 14.57 -0.77
CA ASP A 108 8.86 15.20 -0.48
C ASP A 108 9.40 15.96 -1.72
N CYS A 109 8.92 15.61 -2.91
CA CYS A 109 9.34 16.21 -4.16
C CYS A 109 8.52 17.47 -4.47
N SER A 110 9.14 18.46 -5.12
CA SER A 110 8.44 19.67 -5.56
C SER A 110 7.59 19.41 -6.82
N ASN A 111 6.63 20.28 -7.10
CA ASN A 111 5.78 20.21 -8.30
C ASN A 111 5.15 18.82 -8.49
N ASP A 112 5.09 18.33 -9.74
CA ASP A 112 4.54 17.02 -10.11
C ASP A 112 5.60 15.90 -10.10
N GLU A 113 6.79 16.13 -9.53
CA GLU A 113 7.84 15.13 -9.49
C GLU A 113 7.51 14.00 -8.52
N LYS A 114 7.85 12.77 -8.92
CA LYS A 114 7.68 11.55 -8.13
C LYS A 114 8.99 11.13 -7.50
N CYS A 115 8.90 10.50 -6.34
CA CYS A 115 10.05 9.89 -5.68
C CYS A 115 10.27 8.48 -6.25
N CYS A 116 11.32 8.33 -7.07
CA CYS A 116 11.53 7.12 -7.86
C CYS A 116 12.84 6.43 -7.49
N HIS A 117 12.80 5.10 -7.43
CA HIS A 117 14.00 4.28 -7.19
C HIS A 117 14.95 4.33 -8.39
N ASN A 118 16.21 4.69 -8.16
CA ASN A 118 17.22 4.82 -9.22
C ASN A 118 18.17 3.61 -9.36
N GLY A 119 17.92 2.55 -8.58
CA GLY A 119 18.71 1.32 -8.57
C GLY A 119 19.33 1.04 -7.20
N CYS A 120 19.69 2.07 -6.44
CA CYS A 120 20.18 1.89 -5.07
C CYS A 120 19.75 2.98 -4.07
N GLY A 121 19.16 4.08 -4.53
CA GLY A 121 18.49 5.07 -3.70
C GLY A 121 17.24 5.62 -4.38
N HIS A 122 16.81 6.82 -3.97
CA HIS A 122 15.62 7.47 -4.50
C HIS A 122 15.91 8.92 -4.87
N GLU A 123 15.34 9.36 -5.98
CA GLU A 123 15.46 10.72 -6.46
C GLU A 123 14.12 11.25 -6.97
N CYS A 124 13.91 12.55 -6.80
CA CYS A 124 12.78 13.24 -7.40
C CYS A 124 12.99 13.34 -8.91
N ILE A 125 12.00 12.87 -9.66
CA ILE A 125 12.06 12.84 -11.12
C ILE A 125 10.71 13.21 -11.70
N THR A 126 10.74 13.92 -12.83
CA THR A 126 9.55 14.15 -13.64
C THR A 126 8.96 12.82 -14.11
N PRO A 127 7.71 12.50 -13.77
CA PRO A 127 7.08 11.26 -14.20
C PRO A 127 6.67 11.32 -15.66
N TYR A 128 6.44 10.15 -16.27
CA TYR A 128 5.80 10.07 -17.58
C TYR A 128 4.37 9.56 -17.45
N THR A 129 3.52 9.96 -18.40
CA THR A 129 2.17 9.44 -18.56
C THR A 129 2.17 8.30 -19.57
N VAL A 130 1.36 7.27 -19.30
CA VAL A 130 1.12 6.21 -20.29
C VAL A 130 0.19 6.78 -21.36
N LYS A 131 0.60 6.68 -22.62
CA LYS A 131 -0.24 7.11 -23.74
C LYS A 131 -1.35 6.10 -23.99
N LEU A 132 -2.49 6.57 -24.50
CA LEU A 132 -3.66 5.73 -24.67
C LEU A 132 -3.43 4.65 -25.76
N GLY A 133 -4.23 3.58 -25.73
CA GLY A 133 -4.14 2.48 -26.68
C GLY A 133 -3.14 1.40 -26.30
N ARG A 134 -3.06 0.34 -27.11
CA ARG A 134 -2.20 -0.84 -26.87
C ARG A 134 -1.19 -1.02 -27.99
N CYS A 135 -0.06 -1.64 -27.68
CA CYS A 135 0.90 -2.02 -28.71
C CYS A 135 0.32 -3.07 -29.66
N ALA A 136 0.54 -2.87 -30.95
CA ALA A 136 0.32 -3.90 -31.96
C ALA A 136 1.23 -5.12 -31.71
N LEU A 137 0.97 -6.21 -32.42
CA LEU A 137 1.89 -7.34 -32.45
C LEU A 137 3.29 -6.87 -32.90
N PRO A 138 4.38 -7.39 -32.27
CA PRO A 138 5.74 -6.96 -32.58
C PRO A 138 6.03 -7.06 -34.07
N LYS A 139 6.42 -5.93 -34.69
CA LYS A 139 6.92 -5.94 -36.06
C LYS A 139 8.30 -6.58 -36.11
N GLY A 140 8.57 -7.36 -37.15
CA GLY A 140 9.90 -7.89 -37.42
C GLY A 140 10.88 -6.76 -37.73
N THR A 141 11.81 -6.49 -36.82
CA THR A 141 12.92 -5.57 -37.06
C THR A 141 14.22 -6.36 -37.23
N PRO A 142 15.01 -6.12 -38.29
CA PRO A 142 16.24 -6.87 -38.54
C PRO A 142 17.37 -6.53 -37.56
N MET A 143 17.20 -5.47 -36.76
CA MET A 143 18.20 -4.94 -35.82
C MET A 143 17.61 -4.94 -34.41
N CYS A 144 18.41 -5.39 -33.45
CA CYS A 144 18.07 -5.37 -32.03
C CYS A 144 18.58 -4.09 -31.38
N ALA A 145 17.66 -3.22 -30.96
CA ALA A 145 18.00 -1.95 -30.34
C ALA A 145 16.90 -1.46 -29.41
N GLU A 146 17.31 -0.77 -28.34
CA GLU A 146 16.42 -0.07 -27.40
C GLU A 146 16.31 1.40 -27.80
N TYR A 147 15.33 1.74 -28.64
CA TYR A 147 15.10 3.12 -29.08
C TYR A 147 14.27 3.94 -28.08
N CYS A 148 13.51 3.27 -27.23
CA CYS A 148 12.70 3.88 -26.19
C CYS A 148 12.61 2.93 -24.99
N TYR A 149 12.23 3.45 -23.83
CA TYR A 149 11.98 2.70 -22.59
C TYR A 149 10.57 2.93 -22.04
N HIS A 150 9.95 4.06 -22.40
CA HIS A 150 8.59 4.39 -22.02
C HIS A 150 7.93 5.32 -23.06
N ASP A 151 6.60 5.34 -23.06
CA ASP A 151 5.77 6.07 -24.03
C ASP A 151 6.12 7.56 -24.13
N GLY A 152 6.48 8.18 -23.00
CA GLY A 152 6.86 9.59 -22.94
C GLY A 152 8.10 9.98 -23.76
N GLN A 153 8.91 9.02 -24.21
CA GLN A 153 10.06 9.29 -25.10
C GLN A 153 9.68 9.28 -26.58
N CYS A 154 8.51 8.74 -26.91
CA CYS A 154 8.03 8.67 -28.28
C CYS A 154 7.30 9.97 -28.65
N PRO A 155 7.30 10.37 -29.93
CA PRO A 155 6.55 11.53 -30.38
C PRO A 155 5.04 11.28 -30.30
N GLU A 156 4.26 12.35 -30.21
CA GLU A 156 2.78 12.33 -30.34
C GLU A 156 2.11 11.26 -29.46
N GLU A 157 1.21 10.45 -30.00
CA GLU A 157 0.52 9.36 -29.29
C GLU A 157 1.22 8.00 -29.44
N GLN A 158 2.41 7.97 -30.05
CA GLN A 158 3.16 6.73 -30.23
C GLN A 158 3.60 6.14 -28.90
N LYS A 159 3.48 4.82 -28.80
CA LYS A 159 3.84 4.04 -27.62
C LYS A 159 5.19 3.38 -27.79
N CYS A 160 5.88 3.16 -26.69
CA CYS A 160 7.11 2.39 -26.68
C CYS A 160 6.77 0.89 -26.66
N CYS A 161 6.88 0.25 -27.81
CA CYS A 161 6.39 -1.12 -28.01
C CYS A 161 7.54 -2.10 -28.23
N ARG A 162 7.36 -3.32 -27.73
CA ARG A 162 8.30 -4.42 -27.93
C ARG A 162 8.35 -4.81 -29.40
N THR A 163 9.56 -4.91 -29.96
CA THR A 163 9.81 -5.43 -31.31
C THR A 163 10.22 -6.91 -31.24
N THR A 164 10.71 -7.49 -32.34
CA THR A 164 11.38 -8.80 -32.29
C THR A 164 12.55 -8.82 -31.31
N CYS A 165 13.25 -7.70 -31.16
CA CYS A 165 14.26 -7.50 -30.13
C CYS A 165 14.45 -6.01 -29.79
N GLY A 166 14.28 -5.68 -28.50
CA GLY A 166 14.26 -4.31 -27.99
C GLY A 166 12.89 -3.64 -28.05
N HIS A 167 12.87 -2.31 -28.06
CA HIS A 167 11.65 -1.50 -28.12
C HIS A 167 11.80 -0.34 -29.12
N ALA A 168 10.68 -0.01 -29.77
CA ALA A 168 10.60 1.10 -30.73
C ALA A 168 9.25 1.82 -30.62
N CYS A 169 9.25 3.10 -30.98
CA CYS A 169 8.04 3.90 -31.04
C CYS A 169 7.14 3.40 -32.17
N SER A 170 5.90 3.09 -31.82
CA SER A 170 4.89 2.53 -32.72
C SER A 170 3.55 3.20 -32.48
N GLU A 171 2.79 3.41 -33.54
CA GLU A 171 1.40 3.85 -33.43
C GLU A 171 0.57 2.85 -32.60
N PRO A 172 -0.26 3.33 -31.66
CA PRO A 172 -1.12 2.48 -30.85
C PRO A 172 -2.24 1.84 -31.69
N CYS A 173 -2.68 0.65 -31.28
CA CYS A 173 -3.96 0.09 -31.68
C CYS A 173 -5.07 0.66 -30.80
N SER A 174 -6.20 1.01 -31.42
CA SER A 174 -7.45 1.37 -30.76
C SER A 174 -8.18 0.18 -30.16
#